data_AF-A0A6A6QTF9-F1
#
_entry.id   AF-A0A6A6QTF9-F1
#
_cell.length_a   1.000
_cell.length_b   1.000
_cell.length_c   1.000
_cell.angle_alpha   90.00
_cell.angle_beta   90.00
_cell.angle_gamma   90.00
#
_symmetry.space_group_name_H-M   'P 1'
#
loop_
_entity.id
_entity.type
_entity.pdbx_description
1 polymer ?
#
loop_
_entity_poly.entity_id
_entity_poly.type
_entity_poly.pdbx_seq_one_letter_code
_entity_poly.pdbx_strand_id
1 'polypeptide(L)'
;MLVPPPLFHFPYGQPPHYLPHPTGPDLTKTTVVGYELLADKLAEGAKDDASEETSVVPIYRKFEKLNHRVLLHVQDEISELEDELRYLDECIAQTTPPGEDGHVMPASRRVEARYGGELHYRRTDCLGRIYMKLGQYNQALSSYSTMMKDLDPASADDIQAYHSWMERHAPVDKAESRFLEHRNDLLAIGRRKRSSSAGVAGATGVVGGAGPVESAALGLLLMLVLLILPLMAFAVIPGLLGRLFIIVLIGMGQAAAVTQTDLVGLMSEREWAKCGSM
;
A
#
# COMPACT_ATOMS: atom_id res chain seq x y z
N MET A 1 1.73 -34.06 85.85
CA MET A 1 3.04 -33.38 85.80
C MET A 1 3.27 -32.93 84.37
N LEU A 2 3.25 -31.62 84.14
CA LEU A 2 3.46 -31.01 82.82
C LEU A 2 4.91 -31.23 82.37
N VAL A 3 5.09 -31.87 81.22
CA VAL A 3 6.37 -31.96 80.50
C VAL A 3 6.48 -30.71 79.62
N PRO A 4 7.56 -29.91 79.71
CA PRO A 4 7.75 -28.77 78.83
C PRO A 4 8.02 -29.23 77.39
N PRO A 5 7.58 -28.49 76.36
CA PRO A 5 7.74 -28.89 74.97
C PRO A 5 9.22 -28.81 74.52
N PRO A 6 9.65 -29.65 73.58
CA PRO A 6 11.01 -29.62 73.07
C PRO A 6 11.28 -28.34 72.27
N LEU A 7 12.47 -27.76 72.48
CA LEU A 7 12.98 -26.62 71.75
C LEU A 7 13.17 -26.96 70.27
N PHE A 8 12.37 -26.33 69.41
CA PHE A 8 12.53 -26.37 67.96
C PHE A 8 13.92 -25.86 67.56
N HIS A 9 14.84 -26.78 67.27
CA HIS A 9 16.04 -26.44 66.50
C HIS A 9 15.62 -26.36 65.04
N PHE A 10 15.44 -25.13 64.54
CA PHE A 10 15.44 -24.89 63.11
C PHE A 10 16.85 -25.18 62.60
N PRO A 11 17.08 -26.22 61.77
CA PRO A 11 18.32 -26.24 61.00
C PRO A 11 18.29 -25.00 60.13
N TYR A 12 19.32 -24.16 60.25
CA TYR A 12 19.54 -23.02 59.37
C TYR A 12 19.33 -23.49 57.94
N GLY A 13 18.28 -22.96 57.30
CA GLY A 13 17.89 -23.31 55.95
C GLY A 13 19.08 -23.06 55.03
N GLN A 14 19.57 -24.14 54.43
CA GLN A 14 20.39 -24.04 53.24
C GLN A 14 19.53 -23.29 52.20
N PRO A 15 19.98 -22.15 51.65
CA PRO A 15 19.20 -21.43 50.66
C PRO A 15 18.88 -22.39 49.51
N PRO A 16 17.67 -22.33 48.92
CA PRO A 16 17.34 -23.19 47.79
C PRO A 16 18.43 -23.04 46.75
N HIS A 17 19.01 -24.16 46.32
CA HIS A 17 19.91 -24.17 45.18
C HIS A 17 19.11 -23.64 44.00
N TYR A 18 19.29 -22.35 43.69
CA TYR A 18 18.82 -21.76 42.46
C TYR A 18 19.51 -22.55 41.35
N LEU A 19 18.76 -23.48 40.73
CA LEU A 19 19.13 -23.97 39.42
C LEU A 19 19.36 -22.73 38.56
N PRO A 20 20.55 -22.56 37.94
CA PRO A 20 20.78 -21.44 37.07
C PRO A 20 19.66 -21.44 36.04
N HIS A 21 18.86 -20.38 36.05
CA HIS A 21 17.91 -20.12 34.99
C HIS A 21 18.72 -20.15 33.69
N PRO A 22 18.36 -20.97 32.68
CA PRO A 22 19.08 -20.93 31.43
C PRO A 22 19.10 -19.48 30.96
N THR A 23 20.30 -18.94 30.77
CA THR A 23 20.48 -17.64 30.12
C THR A 23 19.59 -17.64 28.89
N GLY A 24 18.71 -16.63 28.77
CA GLY A 24 17.79 -16.52 27.65
C GLY A 24 18.53 -16.64 26.31
N PRO A 25 17.82 -17.01 25.24
CA PRO A 25 18.44 -17.23 23.95
C PRO A 25 19.27 -16.02 23.52
N ASP A 26 20.45 -16.30 22.99
CA ASP A 26 21.37 -15.29 22.50
C ASP A 26 20.80 -14.65 21.22
N LEU A 27 20.20 -13.47 21.37
CA LEU A 27 19.55 -12.73 20.29
C LEU A 27 20.53 -12.19 19.23
N THR A 28 21.83 -12.35 19.44
CA THR A 28 22.84 -12.01 18.42
C THR A 28 23.02 -13.12 17.38
N LYS A 29 22.44 -14.30 17.61
CA LYS A 29 22.49 -15.45 16.69
C LYS A 29 21.24 -15.49 15.83
N THR A 30 21.42 -15.66 14.52
CA THR A 30 20.31 -15.89 13.58
C THR A 30 19.65 -17.24 13.86
N THR A 31 18.32 -17.22 14.01
CA THR A 31 17.53 -18.45 14.18
C THR A 31 17.44 -19.17 12.84
N VAL A 32 18.07 -20.33 12.71
CA VAL A 32 18.19 -21.07 11.44
C VAL A 32 17.05 -22.08 11.23
N VAL A 33 15.87 -21.85 11.82
CA VAL A 33 14.73 -22.79 11.79
C VAL A 33 13.40 -22.05 11.73
N GLY A 34 12.33 -22.77 11.38
CA GLY A 34 10.98 -22.22 11.42
C GLY A 34 10.70 -21.22 10.30
N TYR A 35 9.82 -20.28 10.59
CA TYR A 35 9.49 -19.16 9.69
C TYR A 35 10.70 -18.28 9.37
N GLU A 36 11.67 -18.15 10.28
CA GLU A 36 12.88 -17.35 10.03
C GLU A 36 13.73 -17.94 8.90
N LEU A 37 13.93 -19.27 8.89
CA LEU A 37 14.65 -19.94 7.80
C LEU A 37 13.98 -19.73 6.44
N LEU A 38 12.64 -19.81 6.39
CA LEU A 38 11.88 -19.54 5.18
C LEU A 38 11.97 -18.07 4.76
N ALA A 39 11.81 -17.14 5.72
CA ALA A 39 11.88 -15.70 5.46
C ALA A 39 13.26 -15.29 4.94
N ASP A 40 14.34 -15.78 5.55
CA ASP A 40 15.71 -15.56 5.10
C ASP A 40 15.91 -16.06 3.67
N LYS A 41 15.46 -17.28 3.34
CA LYS A 41 15.58 -17.80 1.96
C LYS A 41 14.81 -16.97 0.94
N LEU A 42 13.59 -16.55 1.28
CA LEU A 42 12.78 -15.69 0.40
C LEU A 42 13.39 -14.29 0.24
N ALA A 43 14.12 -13.80 1.24
CA ALA A 43 14.86 -12.54 1.19
C ALA A 43 16.19 -12.65 0.42
N GLU A 44 16.86 -13.81 0.42
CA GLU A 44 18.08 -14.09 -0.36
C GLU A 44 17.85 -13.94 -1.86
N GLY A 45 16.71 -14.42 -2.38
CA GLY A 45 16.35 -14.28 -3.80
C GLY A 45 16.21 -12.82 -4.27
N ALA A 46 16.17 -11.84 -3.37
CA ALA A 46 16.19 -10.42 -3.70
C ALA A 46 17.60 -9.83 -3.89
N LYS A 47 18.65 -10.55 -3.45
CA LYS A 47 20.05 -10.17 -3.63
C LYS A 47 20.57 -10.91 -4.86
N ASP A 48 20.65 -10.20 -6.00
CA ASP A 48 21.42 -10.64 -7.16
C ASP A 48 22.84 -10.95 -6.68
N ASP A 49 23.21 -12.21 -6.46
CA ASP A 49 24.55 -12.76 -6.71
C ASP A 49 24.64 -14.28 -6.38
N ALA A 50 24.90 -15.05 -7.44
CA ALA A 50 25.88 -16.14 -7.50
C ALA A 50 25.89 -17.26 -6.43
N SER A 51 24.74 -17.74 -5.95
CA SER A 51 24.66 -19.05 -5.29
C SER A 51 23.77 -19.99 -6.09
N GLU A 52 24.32 -21.14 -6.53
CA GLU A 52 23.66 -22.13 -7.39
C GLU A 52 22.49 -22.89 -6.71
N GLU A 53 22.09 -22.52 -5.50
CA GLU A 53 20.83 -22.97 -4.96
C GLU A 53 19.69 -22.23 -5.64
N THR A 54 18.88 -22.95 -6.40
CA THR A 54 17.64 -22.50 -7.04
C THR A 54 16.92 -21.48 -6.16
N SER A 55 16.98 -20.20 -6.55
CA SER A 55 16.31 -19.13 -5.84
C SER A 55 14.81 -19.41 -5.84
N VAL A 56 14.20 -19.33 -4.66
CA VAL A 56 12.77 -19.57 -4.49
C VAL A 56 12.04 -18.24 -4.58
N VAL A 57 11.12 -18.11 -5.53
CA VAL A 57 10.31 -16.91 -5.68
C VAL A 57 9.31 -16.83 -4.53
N PRO A 58 9.10 -15.67 -3.88
CA PRO A 58 8.07 -15.52 -2.88
C PRO A 58 6.67 -15.73 -3.47
N ILE A 59 5.93 -16.70 -2.93
CA ILE A 59 4.58 -17.07 -3.37
C ILE A 59 3.60 -16.91 -2.20
N TYR A 60 2.48 -16.23 -2.46
CA TYR A 60 1.42 -16.00 -1.48
C TYR A 60 0.05 -16.26 -2.09
N ARG A 61 -0.97 -16.45 -1.23
CA ARG A 61 -2.35 -16.62 -1.70
C ARG A 61 -3.03 -15.27 -1.95
N LYS A 62 -3.81 -15.17 -3.03
CA LYS A 62 -4.66 -14.00 -3.31
C LYS A 62 -6.01 -14.02 -2.57
N PHE A 63 -6.44 -15.16 -2.06
CA PHE A 63 -7.70 -15.31 -1.32
C PHE A 63 -8.92 -14.75 -2.08
N GLU A 64 -8.99 -14.96 -3.39
CA GLU A 64 -9.96 -14.31 -4.29
C GLU A 64 -11.41 -14.48 -3.82
N LYS A 65 -11.84 -15.72 -3.55
CA LYS A 65 -13.20 -16.01 -3.06
C LYS A 65 -13.48 -15.34 -1.71
N LEU A 66 -12.48 -15.26 -0.83
CA LEU A 66 -12.66 -14.67 0.49
C LEU A 66 -12.76 -13.14 0.39
N ASN A 67 -11.93 -12.50 -0.44
CA ASN A 67 -12.02 -11.07 -0.74
C ASN A 67 -13.40 -10.71 -1.30
N HIS A 68 -13.93 -11.48 -2.25
CA HIS A 68 -15.29 -11.27 -2.75
C HIS A 68 -16.35 -11.42 -1.66
N ARG A 69 -16.24 -12.42 -0.77
CA ARG A 69 -17.20 -12.58 0.34
C ARG A 69 -17.15 -11.40 1.32
N VAL A 70 -15.96 -10.90 1.64
CA VAL A 70 -15.80 -9.72 2.52
C VAL A 70 -16.42 -8.50 1.86
N LEU A 71 -16.12 -8.24 0.58
CA LEU A 71 -16.69 -7.11 -0.15
C LEU A 71 -18.22 -7.18 -0.23
N LEU A 72 -18.77 -8.36 -0.53
CA LEU A 72 -20.23 -8.58 -0.56
C LEU A 72 -20.87 -8.37 0.81
N HIS A 73 -20.22 -8.83 1.88
CA HIS A 73 -20.72 -8.62 3.24
C HIS A 73 -20.77 -7.14 3.62
N VAL A 74 -19.70 -6.38 3.34
CA VAL A 74 -19.68 -4.95 3.64
C VAL A 74 -20.67 -4.18 2.76
N GLN A 75 -20.88 -4.62 1.51
CA GLN A 75 -21.88 -4.04 0.62
C GLN A 75 -23.30 -4.20 1.19
N ASP A 76 -23.63 -5.38 1.71
CA ASP A 76 -24.92 -5.66 2.36
C ASP A 76 -25.11 -4.79 3.62
N GLU A 77 -24.09 -4.70 4.48
CA GLU A 77 -24.12 -3.82 5.66
C GLU A 77 -24.33 -2.34 5.28
N ILE A 78 -23.76 -1.87 4.17
CA ILE A 78 -23.99 -0.51 3.68
C ILE A 78 -25.44 -0.35 3.23
N SER A 79 -25.99 -1.32 2.48
CA SER A 79 -27.38 -1.28 2.04
C SER A 79 -28.38 -1.27 3.19
N GLU A 80 -28.14 -2.05 4.25
CA GLU A 80 -28.97 -2.00 5.47
C GLU A 80 -28.93 -0.60 6.13
N LEU A 81 -27.77 0.03 6.18
CA LEU A 81 -27.63 1.39 6.72
C LEU A 81 -28.27 2.44 5.81
N GLU A 82 -28.24 2.27 4.48
CA GLU A 82 -28.94 3.13 3.53
C GLU A 82 -30.45 3.07 3.74
N ASP A 83 -30.99 1.88 3.95
CA ASP A 83 -32.41 1.67 4.27
C ASP A 83 -32.78 2.27 5.64
N GLU A 84 -31.93 2.11 6.68
CA GLU A 84 -32.13 2.76 7.98
C GLU A 84 -32.14 4.29 7.84
N LEU A 85 -31.20 4.85 7.07
CA LEU A 85 -31.11 6.28 6.83
C LEU A 85 -32.36 6.81 6.10
N ARG A 86 -32.80 6.09 5.05
CA ARG A 86 -34.03 6.40 4.31
C ARG A 86 -35.25 6.42 5.23
N TYR A 87 -35.37 5.42 6.10
CA TYR A 87 -36.45 5.32 7.07
C TYR A 87 -36.45 6.50 8.06
N LEU A 88 -35.28 6.87 8.59
CA LEU A 88 -35.15 8.01 9.49
C LEU A 88 -35.48 9.33 8.80
N ASP A 89 -35.02 9.53 7.57
CA ASP A 89 -35.33 10.72 6.77
C ASP A 89 -36.84 10.86 6.52
N GLU A 90 -37.54 9.75 6.22
CA GLU A 90 -38.99 9.73 6.05
C GLU A 90 -39.73 10.04 7.35
N CYS A 91 -39.30 9.46 8.48
CA CYS A 91 -39.88 9.76 9.80
C CYS A 91 -39.74 11.25 10.15
N ILE A 92 -38.56 11.83 9.89
CA ILE A 92 -38.31 13.27 10.12
C ILE A 92 -39.22 14.10 9.21
N ALA A 93 -39.33 13.77 7.93
CA ALA A 93 -40.19 14.49 6.99
C ALA A 93 -41.67 14.48 7.41
N GLN A 94 -42.17 13.37 7.95
CA GLN A 94 -43.56 13.23 8.40
C GLN A 94 -43.85 13.92 9.73
N THR A 95 -42.87 14.01 10.62
CA THR A 95 -43.04 14.59 11.97
C THR A 95 -42.67 16.07 12.05
N THR A 96 -41.94 16.59 11.07
CA THR A 96 -41.55 18.00 11.02
C THR A 96 -42.78 18.87 10.76
N PRO A 97 -43.17 19.76 11.68
CA PRO A 97 -44.29 20.66 11.45
C PRO A 97 -43.95 21.62 10.31
N PRO A 98 -44.93 21.98 9.46
CA PRO A 98 -44.75 23.04 8.48
C PRO A 98 -44.40 24.36 9.19
N GLY A 99 -43.59 25.20 8.53
CA GLY A 99 -43.23 26.52 9.03
C GLY A 99 -44.45 27.44 9.19
N GLU A 100 -44.25 28.60 9.81
CA GLU A 100 -45.32 29.60 10.05
C GLU A 100 -46.08 29.99 8.76
N ASP A 101 -45.40 29.92 7.62
CA ASP A 101 -45.93 30.23 6.29
C ASP A 101 -46.66 29.04 5.63
N GLY A 102 -46.79 27.91 6.33
CA GLY A 102 -47.30 26.64 5.81
C GLY A 102 -46.30 25.88 4.91
N HIS A 103 -45.13 26.44 4.65
CA HIS A 103 -44.09 25.83 3.83
C HIS A 103 -43.26 24.79 4.61
N VAL A 104 -42.80 23.75 3.90
CA VAL A 104 -41.88 22.75 4.46
C VAL A 104 -40.56 23.44 4.83
N MET A 105 -40.11 23.27 6.08
CA MET A 105 -38.83 23.84 6.49
C MET A 105 -37.67 23.21 5.70
N PRO A 106 -36.71 24.02 5.23
CA PRO A 106 -35.54 23.50 4.55
C PRO A 106 -34.64 22.71 5.51
N ALA A 107 -34.06 21.62 5.02
CA ALA A 107 -33.09 20.83 5.76
C ALA A 107 -31.89 21.71 6.16
N SER A 108 -31.48 21.64 7.43
CA SER A 108 -30.40 22.47 7.95
C SER A 108 -29.65 21.75 9.05
N ARG A 109 -28.46 21.24 8.73
CA ARG A 109 -27.57 20.58 9.68
C ARG A 109 -27.31 21.42 10.94
N ARG A 110 -27.22 22.75 10.79
CA ARG A 110 -26.95 23.67 11.91
C ARG A 110 -28.14 23.80 12.85
N VAL A 111 -29.35 23.79 12.30
CA VAL A 111 -30.61 23.81 13.08
C VAL A 111 -30.80 22.45 13.74
N GLU A 112 -30.63 21.36 13.00
CA GLU A 112 -30.72 19.99 13.50
C GLU A 112 -29.71 19.72 14.64
N ALA A 113 -28.48 20.24 14.55
CA ALA A 113 -27.50 20.07 15.62
C ALA A 113 -27.84 20.86 16.91
N ARG A 114 -28.65 21.92 16.81
CA ARG A 114 -28.99 22.79 17.95
C ARG A 114 -30.36 22.47 18.56
N TYR A 115 -31.30 22.07 17.72
CA TYR A 115 -32.71 21.91 18.06
C TYR A 115 -33.29 20.56 17.59
N GLY A 116 -32.47 19.69 16.99
CA GLY A 116 -32.90 18.37 16.54
C GLY A 116 -33.20 17.45 17.72
N GLY A 117 -34.26 16.67 17.59
CA GLY A 117 -34.63 15.62 18.53
C GLY A 117 -33.93 14.27 18.25
N GLU A 118 -34.41 13.22 18.93
CA GLU A 118 -33.85 11.86 18.88
C GLU A 118 -33.69 11.32 17.45
N LEU A 119 -34.65 11.57 16.57
CA LEU A 119 -34.57 11.13 15.16
C LEU A 119 -33.36 11.73 14.43
N HIS A 120 -33.03 13.00 14.68
CA HIS A 120 -31.87 13.65 14.07
C HIS A 120 -30.55 13.14 14.64
N TYR A 121 -30.52 12.78 15.93
CA TYR A 121 -29.37 12.14 16.54
C TYR A 121 -29.12 10.76 15.92
N ARG A 122 -30.15 9.91 15.84
CA ARG A 122 -30.07 8.59 15.18
C ARG A 122 -29.65 8.69 13.73
N ARG A 123 -30.18 9.66 12.99
CA ARG A 123 -29.78 9.94 11.60
C ARG A 123 -28.30 10.28 11.51
N THR A 124 -27.81 11.14 12.40
CA THR A 124 -26.39 11.55 12.44
C THR A 124 -25.48 10.37 12.79
N ASP A 125 -25.88 9.53 13.73
CA ASP A 125 -25.16 8.31 14.08
C ASP A 125 -25.13 7.31 12.91
N CYS A 126 -26.26 7.10 12.24
CA CYS A 126 -26.37 6.27 11.04
C CYS A 126 -25.41 6.77 9.93
N LEU A 127 -25.38 8.08 9.67
CA LEU A 127 -24.43 8.70 8.73
C LEU A 127 -22.96 8.46 9.13
N GLY A 128 -22.65 8.48 10.42
CA GLY A 128 -21.32 8.16 10.93
C GLY A 128 -20.93 6.70 10.66
N ARG A 129 -21.84 5.76 10.91
CA ARG A 129 -21.67 4.34 10.59
C ARG A 129 -21.47 4.11 9.09
N ILE A 130 -22.29 4.74 8.25
CA ILE A 130 -22.16 4.71 6.78
C ILE A 130 -20.78 5.21 6.35
N TYR A 131 -20.32 6.34 6.88
CA TYR A 131 -19.01 6.90 6.56
C TYR A 131 -17.87 5.90 6.84
N MET A 132 -17.89 5.24 8.02
CA MET A 132 -16.88 4.24 8.37
C MET A 132 -16.95 3.02 7.45
N LYS A 133 -18.15 2.48 7.18
CA LYS A 133 -18.33 1.29 6.32
C LYS A 133 -17.97 1.56 4.87
N LEU A 134 -18.33 2.71 4.32
CA LEU A 134 -17.90 3.14 2.99
C LEU A 134 -16.38 3.25 2.90
N GLY A 135 -15.73 3.78 3.93
CA GLY A 135 -14.27 3.81 4.02
C GLY A 135 -13.65 2.41 3.96
N GLN A 136 -14.17 1.47 4.75
CA GLN A 136 -13.73 0.08 4.77
C GLN A 136 -13.93 -0.61 3.41
N TYR A 137 -15.10 -0.43 2.80
CA TYR A 137 -15.42 -0.98 1.48
C TYR A 137 -14.44 -0.46 0.41
N ASN A 138 -14.27 0.86 0.32
CA ASN A 138 -13.39 1.47 -0.67
C ASN A 138 -11.94 1.05 -0.50
N GLN A 139 -11.46 0.96 0.75
CA GLN A 139 -10.12 0.49 1.05
C GLN A 139 -9.94 -0.98 0.65
N ALA A 140 -10.87 -1.86 1.00
CA ALA A 140 -10.81 -3.28 0.66
C ALA A 140 -10.89 -3.51 -0.86
N LEU A 141 -11.74 -2.76 -1.56
CA LEU A 141 -11.89 -2.86 -3.01
C LEU A 141 -10.62 -2.38 -3.72
N SER A 142 -10.04 -1.27 -3.25
CA SER A 142 -8.81 -0.72 -3.81
C SER A 142 -7.62 -1.64 -3.56
N SER A 143 -7.45 -2.14 -2.33
CA SER A 143 -6.34 -3.05 -2.01
C SER A 143 -6.41 -4.33 -2.82
N TYR A 144 -7.60 -4.93 -2.94
CA TYR A 144 -7.81 -6.13 -3.73
C TYR A 144 -7.59 -5.86 -5.22
N SER A 145 -8.14 -4.77 -5.77
CA SER A 145 -7.93 -4.41 -7.17
C SER A 145 -6.47 -4.12 -7.49
N THR A 146 -5.73 -3.45 -6.60
CA THR A 146 -4.31 -3.13 -6.81
C THR A 146 -3.47 -4.40 -6.76
N MET A 147 -3.70 -5.27 -5.78
CA MET A 147 -3.03 -6.57 -5.68
C MET A 147 -3.21 -7.40 -6.95
N MET A 148 -4.41 -7.45 -7.51
CA MET A 148 -4.71 -8.20 -8.75
C MET A 148 -4.14 -7.56 -10.02
N LYS A 149 -3.83 -6.25 -10.00
CA LYS A 149 -3.24 -5.53 -11.15
C LYS A 149 -1.71 -5.61 -11.16
N ASP A 150 -1.11 -5.60 -9.98
CA ASP A 150 0.34 -5.42 -9.84
C ASP A 150 1.10 -6.74 -9.71
N LEU A 151 0.43 -7.82 -9.29
CA LEU A 151 1.05 -9.13 -9.06
C LEU A 151 0.63 -10.14 -10.12
N ASP A 152 1.60 -10.90 -10.61
CA ASP A 152 1.38 -11.97 -11.58
C ASP A 152 1.02 -13.29 -10.89
N PRO A 153 0.18 -14.14 -11.52
CA PRO A 153 -0.03 -15.51 -11.07
C PRO A 153 1.29 -16.29 -10.99
N ALA A 154 1.44 -17.13 -9.97
CA ALA A 154 2.66 -17.94 -9.84
C ALA A 154 2.75 -18.99 -10.97
N SER A 155 3.92 -19.11 -11.58
CA SER A 155 4.15 -20.11 -12.64
C SER A 155 4.21 -21.53 -12.06
N ALA A 156 3.90 -22.54 -12.89
CA ALA A 156 3.96 -23.94 -12.45
C ALA A 156 5.38 -24.35 -12.03
N ASP A 157 6.39 -23.81 -12.71
CA ASP A 157 7.81 -24.07 -12.44
C ASP A 157 8.22 -23.45 -11.10
N ASP A 158 7.80 -22.21 -10.82
CA ASP A 158 8.08 -21.53 -9.55
C ASP A 158 7.40 -22.25 -8.38
N ILE A 159 6.15 -22.70 -8.56
CA ILE A 159 5.43 -23.48 -7.54
C ILE A 159 6.16 -24.80 -7.26
N GLN A 160 6.65 -25.48 -8.30
CA GLN A 160 7.38 -26.74 -8.14
C GLN A 160 8.74 -26.53 -7.46
N ALA A 161 9.47 -25.48 -7.82
CA ALA A 161 10.73 -25.11 -7.19
C ALA A 161 10.53 -24.80 -5.69
N TYR A 162 9.49 -24.02 -5.38
CA TYR A 162 9.09 -23.71 -4.00
C TYR A 162 8.75 -24.98 -3.23
N HIS A 163 7.91 -25.85 -3.80
CA HIS A 163 7.51 -27.10 -3.16
C HIS A 163 8.71 -28.01 -2.89
N SER A 164 9.61 -28.17 -3.87
CA SER A 164 10.81 -29.00 -3.74
C SER A 164 11.75 -28.48 -2.65
N TRP A 165 11.86 -27.15 -2.54
CA TRP A 165 12.66 -26.53 -1.48
C TRP A 165 12.02 -26.76 -0.10
N MET A 166 10.70 -26.59 0.03
CA MET A 166 9.94 -26.84 1.26
C MET A 166 10.04 -28.30 1.72
N GLU A 167 9.98 -29.27 0.80
CA GLU A 167 10.13 -30.69 1.11
C GLU A 167 11.54 -31.05 1.60
N ARG A 168 12.57 -30.41 1.02
CA ARG A 168 13.97 -30.66 1.39
C ARG A 168 14.33 -30.07 2.75
N HIS A 169 13.84 -28.87 3.06
CA HIS A 169 14.26 -28.13 4.25
C HIS A 169 13.26 -28.24 5.41
N ALA A 170 12.00 -28.60 5.13
CA ALA A 170 10.91 -28.70 6.10
C ALA A 170 10.89 -27.55 7.13
N PRO A 171 10.94 -26.27 6.69
CA PRO A 171 11.05 -25.14 7.61
C PRO A 171 9.78 -24.92 8.45
N VAL A 172 8.62 -25.35 7.94
CA VAL A 172 7.30 -25.22 8.58
C VAL A 172 6.53 -26.53 8.46
N ASP A 173 5.47 -26.68 9.27
CA ASP A 173 4.68 -27.90 9.26
C ASP A 173 3.94 -28.11 7.91
N LYS A 174 3.64 -29.37 7.58
CA LYS A 174 2.90 -29.70 6.35
C LYS A 174 1.53 -29.03 6.31
N ALA A 175 0.84 -28.86 7.44
CA ALA A 175 -0.44 -28.14 7.48
C ALA A 175 -0.28 -26.68 7.04
N GLU A 176 0.84 -26.05 7.36
CA GLU A 176 1.13 -24.66 7.02
C GLU A 176 1.52 -24.52 5.53
N SER A 177 2.10 -25.54 4.90
CA SER A 177 2.48 -25.52 3.47
C SER A 177 1.37 -25.88 2.48
N ARG A 178 0.19 -26.35 2.95
CA ARG A 178 -0.97 -26.72 2.10
C ARG A 178 -1.49 -25.58 1.22
N PHE A 179 -1.12 -24.34 1.52
CA PHE A 179 -1.49 -23.21 0.67
C PHE A 179 -1.01 -23.39 -0.77
N LEU A 180 0.14 -24.05 -0.99
CA LEU A 180 0.70 -24.35 -2.31
C LEU A 180 -0.15 -25.31 -3.15
N GLU A 181 -1.07 -26.08 -2.52
CA GLU A 181 -2.02 -26.94 -3.23
C GLU A 181 -3.04 -26.12 -4.05
N HIS A 182 -3.26 -24.85 -3.69
CA HIS A 182 -4.26 -23.97 -4.29
C HIS A 182 -3.71 -23.24 -5.53
N ARG A 183 -3.24 -23.97 -6.55
CA ARG A 183 -2.50 -23.41 -7.70
C ARG A 183 -3.12 -22.18 -8.37
N ASN A 184 -4.45 -22.11 -8.43
CA ASN A 184 -5.18 -20.99 -9.06
C ASN A 184 -5.31 -19.74 -8.16
N ASP A 185 -4.94 -19.86 -6.89
CA ASP A 185 -5.05 -18.83 -5.85
C ASP A 185 -3.66 -18.31 -5.44
N LEU A 186 -2.60 -18.61 -6.20
CA LEU A 186 -1.22 -18.23 -5.89
C LEU A 186 -0.74 -17.04 -6.75
N LEU A 187 -0.11 -16.08 -6.09
CA LEU A 187 0.57 -14.93 -6.69
C LEU A 187 2.06 -15.02 -6.40
N ALA A 188 2.88 -14.66 -7.39
CA ALA A 188 4.31 -14.55 -7.24
C ALA A 188 4.71 -13.08 -7.09
N ILE A 189 5.54 -12.78 -6.07
CA ILE A 189 6.17 -11.47 -5.95
C ILE A 189 7.49 -11.52 -6.71
N GLY A 190 7.39 -11.45 -8.04
CA GLY A 190 8.55 -11.35 -8.91
C GLY A 190 9.14 -9.93 -8.89
N ARG A 191 10.46 -9.80 -8.77
CA ARG A 191 11.12 -8.54 -9.12
C ARG A 191 10.90 -8.35 -10.61
N ARG A 192 10.04 -7.40 -11.02
CA ARG A 192 9.85 -7.01 -12.43
C ARG A 192 11.24 -6.85 -13.06
N LYS A 193 11.67 -7.85 -13.82
CA LYS A 193 12.82 -7.73 -14.72
C LYS A 193 12.36 -6.66 -15.68
N ARG A 194 12.91 -5.44 -15.59
CA ARG A 194 12.72 -4.43 -16.65
C ARG A 194 13.18 -5.13 -17.91
N SER A 195 12.23 -5.59 -18.72
CA SER A 195 12.49 -6.40 -19.88
C SER A 195 13.30 -5.55 -20.84
N SER A 196 14.60 -5.84 -20.88
CA SER A 196 15.47 -5.51 -21.99
C SER A 196 14.85 -6.10 -23.25
N SER A 197 14.33 -5.23 -24.10
CA SER A 197 13.95 -5.53 -25.47
C SER A 197 15.20 -6.01 -26.23
N ALA A 198 15.38 -7.32 -26.34
CA ALA A 198 16.43 -7.92 -27.15
C ALA A 198 15.93 -9.26 -27.74
N GLY A 199 15.90 -9.32 -29.08
CA GLY A 199 15.44 -10.46 -29.89
C GLY A 199 14.05 -10.18 -30.46
N VAL A 200 13.90 -9.74 -31.70
CA VAL A 200 14.33 -10.45 -32.91
C VAL A 200 14.92 -9.48 -33.92
N ALA A 201 16.23 -9.58 -34.15
CA ALA A 201 16.86 -9.13 -35.39
C ALA A 201 16.67 -10.23 -36.44
N GLY A 202 15.98 -9.92 -37.54
CA GLY A 202 15.95 -10.83 -38.69
C GLY A 202 14.71 -10.78 -39.57
N ALA A 203 14.32 -9.62 -40.10
CA ALA A 203 13.73 -9.51 -41.43
C ALA A 203 13.65 -8.04 -41.85
N THR A 204 14.38 -7.72 -42.90
CA THR A 204 14.31 -6.46 -43.67
C THR A 204 12.88 -6.15 -44.09
N GLY A 205 12.39 -4.96 -43.75
CA GLY A 205 11.10 -4.48 -44.20
C GLY A 205 10.73 -3.15 -43.56
N VAL A 206 11.07 -2.06 -44.24
CA VAL A 206 10.52 -0.72 -44.01
C VAL A 206 8.99 -0.83 -43.89
N VAL A 207 8.40 -0.28 -42.81
CA VAL A 207 7.15 0.51 -42.75
C VAL A 207 6.69 0.65 -41.29
N GLY A 208 6.72 1.89 -40.78
CA GLY A 208 5.59 2.52 -40.08
C GLY A 208 5.20 2.10 -38.66
N GLY A 209 5.36 3.03 -37.72
CA GLY A 209 4.33 3.29 -36.69
C GLY A 209 4.69 2.94 -35.25
N ALA A 210 5.52 3.77 -34.60
CA ALA A 210 5.54 3.86 -33.14
C ALA A 210 4.32 4.69 -32.70
N GLY A 211 3.38 4.06 -31.98
CA GLY A 211 2.20 4.71 -31.41
C GLY A 211 2.61 5.74 -30.33
N PRO A 212 2.11 6.99 -30.39
CA PRO A 212 2.44 8.05 -29.45
C PRO A 212 1.31 8.26 -28.43
N VAL A 213 1.38 7.68 -27.23
CA VAL A 213 0.42 8.07 -26.18
C VAL A 213 0.96 8.06 -24.74
N GLU A 214 2.00 7.30 -24.38
CA GLU A 214 2.51 7.30 -22.99
C GLU A 214 3.61 8.34 -22.73
N SER A 215 4.45 8.67 -23.72
CA SER A 215 5.49 9.71 -23.56
C SER A 215 4.94 11.14 -23.56
N ALA A 216 3.72 11.35 -24.07
CA ALA A 216 3.11 12.68 -24.11
C ALA A 216 2.64 13.13 -22.72
N ALA A 217 2.07 12.22 -21.91
CA ALA A 217 1.56 12.54 -20.58
C ALA A 217 2.68 12.88 -19.59
N LEU A 218 3.78 12.13 -19.62
CA LEU A 218 4.97 12.41 -18.80
C LEU A 218 5.66 13.72 -19.22
N GLY A 219 5.74 14.00 -20.53
CA GLY A 219 6.29 15.26 -21.04
C GLY A 219 5.44 16.48 -20.64
N LEU A 220 4.12 16.37 -20.69
CA LEU A 220 3.19 17.43 -20.27
C LEU A 220 3.25 17.68 -18.77
N LEU A 221 3.36 16.63 -17.95
CA LEU A 221 3.44 16.75 -16.50
C LEU A 221 4.76 17.41 -16.08
N LEU A 222 5.86 17.06 -16.73
CA LEU A 222 7.17 17.68 -16.48
C LEU A 222 7.21 19.15 -16.92
N MET A 223 6.64 19.48 -18.09
CA MET A 223 6.49 20.86 -18.55
C MET A 223 5.63 21.71 -17.61
N LEU A 224 4.53 21.15 -17.12
CA LEU A 224 3.62 21.82 -16.19
C LEU A 224 4.31 22.09 -14.83
N VAL A 225 5.04 21.11 -14.30
CA VAL A 225 5.81 21.26 -13.06
C VAL A 225 6.91 22.31 -13.23
N LEU A 226 7.59 22.33 -14.38
CA LEU A 226 8.66 23.29 -14.67
C LEU A 226 8.13 24.73 -14.80
N LEU A 227 6.89 24.92 -15.26
CA LEU A 227 6.25 26.23 -15.38
C LEU A 227 5.65 26.73 -14.06
N ILE A 228 5.04 25.83 -13.27
CA ILE A 228 4.30 26.21 -12.05
C ILE A 228 5.25 26.45 -10.86
N LEU A 229 6.35 25.69 -10.75
CA LEU A 229 7.30 25.82 -9.64
C LEU A 229 7.89 27.24 -9.47
N PRO A 230 8.38 27.93 -10.52
CA PRO A 230 8.88 29.31 -10.38
C PRO A 230 7.78 30.33 -10.02
N LEU A 231 6.55 30.13 -10.51
CA LEU A 231 5.39 30.98 -10.19
C LEU A 231 5.02 30.88 -8.70
N MET A 232 5.02 29.65 -8.16
CA MET A 232 4.76 29.41 -6.73
C MET A 232 5.88 29.96 -5.83
N ALA A 233 7.14 29.83 -6.25
CA ALA A 233 8.28 30.40 -5.51
C ALA A 233 8.22 31.94 -5.43
N PHE A 234 7.65 32.60 -6.45
CA PHE A 234 7.50 34.06 -6.49
C PHE A 234 6.46 34.58 -5.48
N ALA A 235 5.43 33.79 -5.17
CA ALA A 235 4.37 34.14 -4.22
C ALA A 235 4.81 34.07 -2.75
N VAL A 236 5.83 33.26 -2.43
CA VAL A 236 6.22 32.93 -1.05
C VAL A 236 7.36 33.81 -0.51
N ILE A 237 8.12 34.50 -1.37
CA ILE A 237 9.32 35.24 -0.96
C ILE A 237 9.11 36.77 -1.09
N PRO A 238 9.16 37.54 0.02
CA PRO A 238 8.92 38.99 0.01
C PRO A 238 10.13 39.84 -0.39
N GLY A 239 11.05 39.31 -1.22
CA GLY A 239 12.31 39.98 -1.58
C GLY A 239 12.72 39.82 -3.04
N LEU A 240 13.11 40.93 -3.68
CA LEU A 240 13.54 41.00 -5.09
C LEU A 240 14.82 40.17 -5.35
N LEU A 241 15.75 40.14 -4.38
CA LEU A 241 17.03 39.44 -4.52
C LEU A 241 16.87 37.91 -4.51
N GLY A 242 15.98 37.38 -3.67
CA GLY A 242 15.70 35.94 -3.61
C GLY A 242 15.04 35.42 -4.89
N ARG A 243 14.22 36.25 -5.53
CA ARG A 243 13.59 35.94 -6.82
C ARG A 243 14.63 35.84 -7.95
N LEU A 244 15.59 36.77 -8.01
CA LEU A 244 16.67 36.72 -8.99
C LEU A 244 17.57 35.49 -8.83
N PHE A 245 17.91 35.12 -7.60
CA PHE A 245 18.76 33.95 -7.33
C PHE A 245 18.10 32.64 -7.80
N ILE A 246 16.80 32.47 -7.56
CA ILE A 246 16.06 31.27 -7.99
C ILE A 246 15.94 31.19 -9.51
N ILE A 247 15.70 32.32 -10.20
CA ILE A 247 15.65 32.34 -11.68
C ILE A 247 16.98 31.88 -12.28
N VAL A 248 18.10 32.31 -11.69
CA VAL A 248 19.44 31.88 -12.13
C VAL A 248 19.65 30.38 -11.86
N LEU A 249 19.24 29.86 -10.71
CA LEU A 249 19.33 28.42 -10.40
C LEU A 249 18.48 27.56 -11.33
N ILE A 250 17.25 27.99 -11.63
CA ILE A 250 16.36 27.29 -12.56
C ILE A 250 16.92 27.33 -13.98
N GLY A 251 17.41 28.48 -14.44
CA GLY A 251 18.04 28.62 -15.74
C GLY A 251 19.29 27.75 -15.89
N MET A 252 20.14 27.69 -14.86
CA MET A 252 21.29 26.77 -14.85
C MET A 252 20.87 25.30 -14.86
N GLY A 253 19.82 24.94 -14.10
CA GLY A 253 19.27 23.58 -14.11
C GLY A 253 18.73 23.17 -15.47
N GLN A 254 18.05 24.09 -16.18
CA GLN A 254 17.56 23.87 -17.54
C GLN A 254 18.71 23.75 -18.54
N ALA A 255 19.73 24.60 -18.46
CA ALA A 255 20.91 24.52 -19.32
C ALA A 255 21.68 23.19 -19.12
N ALA A 256 21.82 22.74 -17.88
CA ALA A 256 22.46 21.46 -17.57
C ALA A 256 21.64 20.25 -18.03
N ALA A 257 20.30 20.32 -17.93
CA ALA A 257 19.43 19.27 -18.43
C ALA A 257 19.52 19.15 -19.97
N VAL A 258 19.59 20.28 -20.68
CA VAL A 258 19.71 20.32 -22.15
C VAL A 258 21.05 19.79 -22.63
N THR A 259 22.15 19.98 -21.89
CA THR A 259 23.47 19.43 -22.26
C THR A 259 23.61 17.95 -21.93
N GLN A 260 22.85 17.43 -20.96
CA GLN A 260 22.85 16.01 -20.58
C GLN A 260 21.97 15.15 -21.49
N THR A 261 20.91 15.72 -22.05
CA THR A 261 20.15 15.09 -23.13
C THR A 261 20.85 15.37 -24.44
N ASP A 262 21.04 14.39 -25.31
CA ASP A 262 21.65 14.53 -26.66
C ASP A 262 20.74 15.32 -27.64
N LEU A 263 20.00 16.32 -27.13
CA LEU A 263 19.04 17.17 -27.83
C LEU A 263 19.72 18.15 -28.79
N VAL A 264 21.00 18.44 -28.55
CA VAL A 264 21.81 19.32 -29.41
C VAL A 264 22.00 18.68 -30.80
N GLY A 265 21.91 17.36 -30.91
CA GLY A 265 21.96 16.64 -32.20
C GLY A 265 20.68 16.73 -33.04
N LEU A 266 19.56 17.23 -32.48
CA LEU A 266 18.24 17.21 -33.13
C LEU A 266 17.86 18.54 -33.82
N MET A 267 18.53 19.65 -33.51
CA MET A 267 18.16 20.97 -34.04
C MET A 267 19.40 21.79 -34.43
N SER A 268 19.34 22.43 -35.61
CA SER A 268 20.44 23.20 -36.17
C SER A 268 20.66 24.51 -35.40
N GLU A 269 21.90 25.01 -35.32
CA GLU A 269 22.25 26.20 -34.52
C GLU A 269 21.43 27.46 -34.84
N ARG A 270 20.82 27.52 -36.04
CA ARG A 270 19.94 28.63 -36.45
C ARG A 270 18.56 28.60 -35.78
N GLU A 271 18.10 27.45 -35.30
CA GLU A 271 16.79 27.30 -34.64
C GLU A 271 16.88 27.59 -33.14
N TRP A 272 18.02 27.27 -32.52
CA TRP A 272 18.34 27.66 -31.15
C TRP A 272 18.42 29.18 -30.99
N ALA A 273 19.06 29.87 -31.94
CA ALA A 273 19.15 31.33 -31.94
C ALA A 273 17.78 32.03 -32.04
N LYS A 274 16.77 31.38 -32.65
CA LYS A 274 15.40 31.91 -32.73
C LYS A 274 14.61 31.69 -31.43
N CYS A 275 14.83 30.59 -30.72
CA CYS A 275 14.17 30.35 -29.44
C CYS A 275 14.75 31.18 -28.29
N GLY A 276 16.05 31.50 -28.32
CA GLY A 276 16.68 32.37 -27.32
C GLY A 276 16.41 33.86 -27.50
N SER A 277 15.78 34.26 -28.61
CA SER A 277 15.49 35.67 -28.96
C SER A 277 14.04 36.09 -28.70
N MET A 278 13.20 35.22 -28.11
CA MET A 278 11.84 35.57 -27.65
C MET A 278 11.79 35.74 -26.14
#